data_AF-A0A7S3WIA7-F1
#
_entry.id   AF-A0A7S3WIA7-F1
#
_cell.length_a   1.000
_cell.length_b   1.000
_cell.length_c   1.000
_cell.angle_alpha   90.00
_cell.angle_beta   90.00
_cell.angle_gamma   90.00
#
_symmetry.space_group_name_H-M   'P 1'
#
loop_
_entity.id
_entity.type
_entity.pdbx_description
1 polymer ?
#
loop_
_entity_poly.entity_id
_entity_poly.type
_entity_poly.pdbx_seq_one_letter_code
_entity_poly.pdbx_strand_id
1 'polypeptide(L)'
;KGASDFVIDSFVRWHWVTGWNHVFLFFDDPDDPGIAHANLMKEFTFSKKAEGVGLSVIRMDKAWWTDIEKTSRFYQRREKNDYFDNVCKLHEKHGDVESRQLIAMDQAIIEAHQMGIDWFAFIDIDECIYTPKAMENSSRRFLGSKERTIEMVRLWNYEAVPESMDC
;
A
#
# COMPACT_ATOMS: atom_id res chain seq x y z
N LYS A 1 8.09 -12.65 10.54
CA LYS A 1 7.53 -11.82 11.63
C LYS A 1 7.18 -10.49 10.99
N GLY A 2 5.93 -10.05 11.08
CA GLY A 2 5.52 -8.77 10.50
C GLY A 2 6.11 -7.57 11.22
N ALA A 3 5.74 -6.40 10.73
CA ALA A 3 6.08 -5.13 11.33
C ALA A 3 5.53 -5.02 12.76
N SER A 4 6.25 -4.31 13.62
CA SER A 4 5.77 -4.03 14.98
C SER A 4 4.63 -3.01 14.95
N ASP A 5 3.81 -3.00 16.00
CA ASP A 5 2.75 -2.00 16.21
C ASP A 5 3.27 -0.56 16.03
N PHE A 6 4.48 -0.27 16.53
CA PHE A 6 5.10 1.04 16.40
C PHE A 6 5.39 1.41 14.93
N VAL A 7 5.85 0.45 14.12
CA VAL A 7 6.10 0.68 12.70
C VAL A 7 4.78 0.93 11.97
N ILE A 8 3.74 0.14 12.24
CA ILE A 8 2.40 0.32 11.66
C ILE A 8 1.85 1.71 12.02
N ASP A 9 1.91 2.10 13.29
CA ASP A 9 1.41 3.39 13.76
C ASP A 9 2.17 4.56 13.13
N SER A 10 3.49 4.50 13.13
CA SER A 10 4.36 5.52 12.52
C SER A 10 4.09 5.66 11.02
N PHE A 11 4.03 4.54 10.29
CA PHE A 11 3.78 4.51 8.85
C PHE A 11 2.44 5.16 8.50
N VAL A 12 1.36 4.72 9.16
CA VAL A 12 0.01 5.22 8.89
C VAL A 12 -0.10 6.70 9.22
N ARG A 13 0.40 7.13 10.39
CA ARG A 13 0.36 8.54 10.81
C ARG A 13 1.20 9.44 9.91
N TRP A 14 2.41 9.00 9.54
CA TRP A 14 3.27 9.75 8.64
C TRP A 14 2.56 10.07 7.34
N HIS A 15 1.97 9.05 6.71
CA HIS A 15 1.29 9.23 5.43
C HIS A 15 0.04 10.12 5.56
N TRP A 16 -0.74 10.02 6.64
CA TRP A 16 -1.85 10.95 6.86
C TRP A 16 -1.40 12.39 7.10
N VAL A 17 -0.38 12.61 7.93
CA VAL A 17 0.12 13.96 8.25
C VAL A 17 0.73 14.62 7.01
N THR A 18 1.38 13.84 6.15
CA THR A 18 1.92 14.32 4.86
C THR A 18 0.83 14.44 3.78
N GLY A 19 -0.42 14.08 4.07
CA GLY A 19 -1.58 14.42 3.24
C GLY A 19 -2.15 13.29 2.38
N TRP A 20 -1.71 12.04 2.55
CA TRP A 20 -2.33 10.88 1.91
C TRP A 20 -3.74 10.64 2.46
N ASN A 21 -4.71 10.50 1.55
CA ASN A 21 -6.12 10.36 1.90
C ASN A 21 -6.49 8.95 2.37
N HIS A 22 -5.75 7.93 1.97
CA HIS A 22 -6.07 6.55 2.32
C HIS A 22 -4.79 5.72 2.35
N VAL A 23 -4.71 4.81 3.31
CA VAL A 23 -3.63 3.82 3.41
C VAL A 23 -4.25 2.43 3.30
N PHE A 24 -3.66 1.57 2.47
CA PHE A 24 -4.04 0.16 2.36
C PHE A 24 -2.91 -0.66 2.99
N LEU A 25 -3.21 -1.43 4.04
CA LEU A 25 -2.26 -2.35 4.67
C LEU A 25 -2.62 -3.78 4.30
N PHE A 26 -1.74 -4.45 3.58
CA PHE A 26 -1.87 -5.85 3.19
C PHE A 26 -1.06 -6.72 4.14
N PHE A 27 -1.75 -7.65 4.81
CA PHE A 27 -1.16 -8.60 5.74
C PHE A 27 -1.06 -9.96 5.07
N ASP A 28 0.16 -10.27 4.63
CA ASP A 28 0.51 -11.48 3.92
C ASP A 28 0.44 -12.74 4.81
N ASP A 29 0.76 -12.58 6.10
CA ASP A 29 0.47 -13.54 7.15
C ASP A 29 -0.92 -13.21 7.73
N PRO A 30 -1.95 -14.06 7.52
CA PRO A 30 -3.29 -13.80 8.02
C PRO A 30 -3.37 -13.87 9.55
N ASP A 31 -2.38 -14.42 10.23
CA ASP A 31 -2.34 -14.50 11.70
C ASP A 31 -1.38 -13.46 12.31
N ASP A 32 -0.96 -12.46 11.52
CA ASP A 32 -0.09 -11.41 11.98
C ASP A 32 -0.73 -10.60 13.13
N PRO A 33 -0.06 -10.47 14.30
CA PRO A 33 -0.61 -9.74 15.43
C PRO A 33 -0.85 -8.25 15.13
N GLY A 34 -0.12 -7.67 14.18
CA GLY A 34 -0.28 -6.29 13.74
C GLY A 34 -1.65 -6.00 13.13
N ILE A 35 -2.38 -7.02 12.67
CA ILE A 35 -3.77 -6.88 12.19
C ILE A 35 -4.68 -6.32 13.28
N ALA A 36 -4.52 -6.77 14.53
CA ALA A 36 -5.32 -6.28 15.63
C ALA A 36 -5.05 -4.79 15.88
N HIS A 37 -3.79 -4.38 15.87
CA HIS A 37 -3.39 -2.99 16.02
C HIS A 37 -3.93 -2.10 14.89
N ALA A 38 -3.76 -2.53 13.64
CA ALA A 38 -4.25 -1.80 12.47
C ALA A 38 -5.78 -1.62 12.47
N ASN A 39 -6.54 -2.62 12.94
CA ASN A 39 -7.99 -2.51 13.09
C ASN A 39 -8.39 -1.49 14.16
N LEU A 40 -7.68 -1.41 15.28
CA LEU A 40 -7.92 -0.36 16.29
C LEU A 40 -7.69 1.04 15.70
N MET A 41 -6.63 1.21 14.91
CA MET A 41 -6.38 2.48 14.21
C MET A 41 -7.50 2.82 13.21
N LYS A 42 -7.99 1.83 12.47
CA LYS A 42 -9.11 1.97 11.53
C LYS A 42 -10.38 2.39 12.26
N GLU A 43 -10.71 1.77 13.39
CA GLU A 43 -11.87 2.17 14.20
C GLU A 43 -11.73 3.59 14.76
N PHE A 44 -10.51 3.97 15.15
CA PHE A 44 -10.23 5.32 15.64
C PHE A 44 -10.51 6.38 14.57
N THR A 45 -10.13 6.19 13.31
CA THR A 45 -10.42 7.16 12.24
C THR A 45 -11.91 7.32 11.96
N PHE A 46 -12.66 6.22 11.97
CA PHE A 46 -14.12 6.26 11.84
C PHE A 46 -14.77 7.00 13.03
N SER A 47 -14.40 6.65 14.26
CA SER A 47 -15.01 7.22 15.48
C SER A 47 -14.76 8.72 15.64
N LYS A 48 -13.58 9.21 15.21
CA LYS A 48 -13.22 10.64 15.30
C LYS A 48 -13.77 11.47 14.15
N LYS A 49 -14.49 10.88 13.19
CA LYS A 49 -14.88 11.54 11.92
C LYS A 49 -13.69 12.26 11.31
N ALA A 50 -12.55 11.56 11.22
CA ALA A 50 -11.35 12.14 10.66
C ALA A 50 -11.60 12.38 9.15
N GLU A 51 -12.13 13.55 8.82
CA GLU A 51 -12.52 13.88 7.45
C GLU A 51 -11.30 13.83 6.54
N GLY A 52 -11.44 13.07 5.44
CA GLY A 52 -10.44 13.02 4.39
C GLY A 52 -9.24 12.10 4.64
N VAL A 53 -9.28 11.23 5.66
CA VAL A 53 -8.32 10.12 5.85
C VAL A 53 -9.03 8.77 6.01
N GLY A 54 -8.43 7.70 5.52
CA GLY A 54 -8.95 6.34 5.63
C GLY A 54 -7.86 5.26 5.75
N LEU A 55 -8.27 4.10 6.25
CA LEU A 55 -7.44 2.91 6.43
C LEU A 55 -8.20 1.66 5.97
N SER A 56 -7.62 0.93 5.01
CA SER A 56 -8.02 -0.44 4.70
C SER A 56 -7.02 -1.39 5.34
N VAL A 57 -7.53 -2.40 6.04
CA VAL A 57 -6.74 -3.48 6.63
C VAL A 57 -7.17 -4.74 5.90
N ILE A 58 -6.28 -5.27 5.06
CA ILE A 58 -6.55 -6.39 4.16
C ILE A 58 -5.80 -7.60 4.68
N ARG A 59 -6.56 -8.60 5.12
CA ARG A 59 -6.04 -9.91 5.51
C ARG A 59 -5.97 -10.80 4.27
N MET A 60 -4.77 -11.20 3.84
CA MET A 60 -4.58 -12.04 2.64
C MET A 60 -4.76 -13.53 2.99
N ASP A 61 -5.90 -13.86 3.59
CA ASP A 61 -6.25 -15.24 3.91
C ASP A 61 -6.72 -16.04 2.69
N LYS A 62 -7.06 -17.31 2.89
CA LYS A 62 -7.54 -18.19 1.83
C LYS A 62 -8.79 -17.65 1.13
N ALA A 63 -9.71 -17.02 1.88
CA ALA A 63 -10.93 -16.48 1.31
C ALA A 63 -10.63 -15.27 0.42
N TRP A 64 -9.71 -14.40 0.86
CA TRP A 64 -9.21 -13.30 0.05
C TRP A 64 -8.58 -13.82 -1.25
N TRP A 65 -7.62 -14.76 -1.18
CA TRP A 65 -6.99 -15.31 -2.38
C TRP A 65 -7.98 -15.95 -3.36
N THR A 66 -9.00 -16.65 -2.84
CA THR A 66 -10.05 -17.25 -3.68
C THR A 66 -10.89 -16.20 -4.43
N ASP A 67 -11.05 -15.01 -3.85
CA ASP A 67 -11.73 -13.89 -4.52
C ASP A 67 -10.81 -13.22 -5.55
N ILE A 68 -9.56 -12.98 -5.16
CA ILE A 68 -8.54 -12.36 -6.00
C ILE A 68 -8.23 -13.14 -7.27
N GLU A 69 -8.24 -14.47 -7.22
CA GLU A 69 -8.10 -15.32 -8.41
C GLU A 69 -9.17 -15.04 -9.48
N LYS A 70 -10.33 -14.50 -9.09
CA LYS A 70 -11.42 -14.17 -10.01
C LYS A 70 -11.36 -12.73 -10.51
N THR A 71 -10.79 -11.82 -9.71
CA THR A 71 -10.88 -10.37 -9.94
C THR A 71 -9.58 -9.76 -10.44
N SER A 72 -8.42 -10.31 -10.07
CA SER A 72 -7.13 -9.76 -10.46
C SER A 72 -6.88 -9.86 -11.96
N ARG A 73 -6.31 -8.81 -12.52
CA ARG A 73 -5.94 -8.73 -13.93
C ARG A 73 -4.86 -9.76 -14.30
N PHE A 74 -4.01 -10.16 -13.36
CA PHE A 74 -3.00 -11.21 -13.56
C PHE A 74 -3.67 -12.54 -13.93
N TYR A 75 -4.65 -12.98 -13.15
CA TYR A 75 -5.39 -14.21 -13.40
C TYR A 75 -6.31 -14.12 -14.61
N GLN A 76 -7.08 -13.04 -14.73
CA GLN A 76 -8.03 -12.85 -15.84
C GLN A 76 -7.35 -12.77 -17.22
N ARG A 77 -6.07 -12.40 -17.26
CA ARG A 77 -5.31 -12.20 -18.49
C ARG A 77 -4.12 -13.14 -18.61
N ARG A 78 -4.08 -14.21 -17.80
CA ARG A 78 -3.00 -15.19 -17.75
C ARG A 78 -2.57 -15.67 -19.14
N GLU A 79 -3.53 -16.04 -19.98
CA GLU A 79 -3.29 -16.56 -21.33
C GLU A 79 -2.86 -15.49 -22.35
N LYS A 80 -2.93 -14.20 -22.00
CA LYS A 80 -2.67 -13.09 -22.93
C LYS A 80 -1.22 -12.60 -22.90
N ASN A 81 -0.45 -12.95 -21.87
CA ASN A 81 0.89 -12.41 -21.67
C ASN A 81 1.73 -13.35 -20.78
N ASP A 82 2.90 -13.77 -21.27
CA ASP A 82 3.86 -14.60 -20.55
C ASP A 82 4.25 -14.00 -19.19
N TYR A 83 4.31 -12.67 -19.06
CA TYR A 83 4.56 -11.99 -17.79
C TYR A 83 3.47 -12.30 -16.76
N PHE A 84 2.19 -12.23 -17.15
CA PHE A 84 1.08 -12.51 -16.25
C PHE A 84 1.02 -14.00 -15.87
N ASP A 85 1.25 -14.88 -16.83
CA ASP A 85 1.35 -16.32 -16.55
C ASP A 85 2.50 -16.66 -15.60
N ASN A 86 3.66 -16.01 -15.76
CA ASN A 86 4.80 -16.22 -14.86
C ASN A 86 4.51 -15.76 -13.43
N VAL A 87 3.89 -14.59 -13.23
CA VAL A 87 3.47 -14.11 -11.90
C VAL A 87 2.51 -15.10 -11.24
N CYS A 88 1.48 -15.56 -11.97
CA CYS A 88 0.55 -16.56 -11.45
C CYS A 88 1.26 -17.88 -11.07
N LYS A 89 2.15 -18.40 -11.94
CA LYS A 89 2.88 -19.65 -11.68
C LYS A 89 3.81 -19.55 -10.46
N LEU A 90 4.52 -18.44 -10.30
CA LEU A 90 5.44 -18.23 -9.19
C LEU A 90 4.68 -18.14 -7.86
N HIS A 91 3.55 -17.43 -7.83
CA HIS A 91 2.64 -17.44 -6.69
C HIS A 91 2.13 -18.87 -6.38
N GLU A 92 1.53 -19.55 -7.36
CA GLU A 92 0.87 -20.85 -7.14
C GLU A 92 1.84 -21.96 -6.70
N LYS A 93 3.05 -21.99 -7.29
CA LYS A 93 3.99 -23.09 -7.09
C LYS A 93 4.91 -22.88 -5.89
N HIS A 94 5.30 -21.63 -5.63
CA HIS A 94 6.36 -21.31 -4.69
C HIS A 94 5.91 -20.38 -3.56
N GLY A 95 4.69 -19.84 -3.62
CA GLY A 95 4.25 -18.80 -2.69
C GLY A 95 5.13 -17.55 -2.78
N ASP A 96 5.63 -17.26 -3.98
CA ASP A 96 6.63 -16.22 -4.23
C ASP A 96 6.16 -14.85 -3.74
N VAL A 97 7.01 -14.19 -2.94
CA VAL A 97 6.67 -12.94 -2.24
C VAL A 97 6.42 -11.82 -3.24
N GLU A 98 7.31 -11.66 -4.23
CA GLU A 98 7.19 -10.60 -5.24
C GLU A 98 5.91 -10.76 -6.06
N SER A 99 5.60 -11.99 -6.47
CA SER A 99 4.36 -12.30 -7.20
C SER A 99 3.11 -11.99 -6.36
N ARG A 100 3.13 -12.30 -5.06
CA ARG A 100 2.02 -11.99 -4.15
C ARG A 100 1.86 -10.48 -3.94
N GLN A 101 2.96 -9.74 -3.82
CA GLN A 101 2.99 -8.27 -3.74
C GLN A 101 2.42 -7.64 -5.02
N LEU A 102 2.80 -8.13 -6.21
CA LEU A 102 2.25 -7.64 -7.48
C LEU A 102 0.74 -7.85 -7.58
N ILE A 103 0.23 -9.01 -7.14
CA ILE A 103 -1.21 -9.28 -7.12
C ILE A 103 -1.93 -8.41 -6.09
N ALA A 104 -1.35 -8.19 -4.91
CA ALA A 104 -1.90 -7.28 -3.90
C ALA A 104 -1.94 -5.82 -4.41
N MET A 105 -0.88 -5.37 -5.08
CA MET A 105 -0.82 -4.06 -5.73
C MET A 105 -1.90 -3.92 -6.81
N ASP A 106 -2.11 -4.96 -7.63
CA ASP A 106 -3.17 -4.99 -8.64
C ASP A 106 -4.56 -4.73 -8.02
N GLN A 107 -4.86 -5.44 -6.94
CA GLN A 107 -6.11 -5.27 -6.21
C GLN A 107 -6.23 -3.86 -5.60
N ALA A 108 -5.16 -3.35 -4.98
CA ALA A 108 -5.14 -2.00 -4.41
C ALA A 108 -5.41 -0.92 -5.47
N ILE A 109 -4.90 -1.07 -6.68
CA ILE A 109 -5.17 -0.16 -7.79
C ILE A 109 -6.66 -0.20 -8.19
N ILE A 110 -7.27 -1.39 -8.24
CA ILE A 110 -8.69 -1.54 -8.56
C ILE A 110 -9.55 -0.84 -7.49
N GLU A 111 -9.25 -1.08 -6.21
CA GLU A 111 -9.95 -0.44 -5.09
C GLU A 111 -9.77 1.08 -5.09
N ALA A 112 -8.54 1.56 -5.27
CA ALA A 112 -8.25 2.99 -5.35
C ALA A 112 -9.02 3.67 -6.48
N HIS A 113 -9.13 3.01 -7.65
CA HIS A 113 -9.92 3.51 -8.77
C HIS A 113 -11.42 3.57 -8.44
N GLN A 114 -11.97 2.54 -7.80
CA GLN A 114 -13.38 2.52 -7.36
C GLN A 114 -13.68 3.62 -6.34
N MET A 115 -12.67 4.00 -5.54
CA MET A 115 -12.74 5.09 -4.57
C MET A 115 -12.54 6.49 -5.21
N GLY A 116 -12.26 6.57 -6.51
CA GLY A 116 -11.97 7.83 -7.20
C GLY A 116 -10.66 8.48 -6.76
N ILE A 117 -9.67 7.68 -6.35
CA ILE A 117 -8.33 8.16 -5.98
C ILE A 117 -7.53 8.48 -7.26
N ASP A 118 -6.98 9.70 -7.32
CA ASP A 118 -6.21 10.20 -8.46
C ASP A 118 -4.76 9.71 -8.49
N TRP A 119 -4.13 9.57 -7.32
CA TRP A 119 -2.71 9.24 -7.17
C TRP A 119 -2.53 8.03 -6.27
N PHE A 120 -1.67 7.10 -6.70
CA PHE A 120 -1.41 5.85 -5.99
C PHE A 120 0.11 5.64 -5.85
N ALA A 121 0.52 5.12 -4.70
CA ALA A 121 1.88 4.68 -4.45
C ALA A 121 1.84 3.34 -3.71
N PHE A 122 2.78 2.45 -4.06
CA PHE A 122 2.99 1.16 -3.42
C PHE A 122 4.44 1.17 -2.92
N ILE A 123 4.60 1.02 -1.60
CA ILE A 123 5.88 1.12 -0.89
C ILE A 123 5.89 0.09 0.23
N ASP A 124 7.08 -0.28 0.68
CA ASP A 124 7.22 -1.16 1.84
C ASP A 124 6.90 -0.41 3.15
N ILE A 125 6.52 -1.14 4.19
CA ILE A 125 6.01 -0.55 5.45
C ILE A 125 7.11 0.18 6.27
N ASP A 126 8.37 -0.10 5.98
CA ASP A 126 9.54 0.59 6.52
C ASP A 126 10.00 1.76 5.63
N GLU A 127 9.34 1.99 4.49
CA GLU A 127 9.59 3.14 3.63
C GLU A 127 8.64 4.31 3.93
N CYS A 128 9.05 5.51 3.52
CA CYS A 128 8.21 6.69 3.63
C CYS A 128 8.37 7.60 2.41
N ILE A 129 7.29 8.27 2.02
CA ILE A 129 7.33 9.24 0.93
C ILE A 129 7.61 10.63 1.49
N TYR A 130 8.73 11.21 1.07
CA TYR A 130 9.08 12.60 1.35
C TYR A 130 8.75 13.48 0.16
N THR A 131 7.87 14.47 0.34
CA THR A 131 7.55 15.45 -0.70
C THR A 131 8.27 16.77 -0.49
N PRO A 132 8.54 17.54 -1.57
CA PRO A 132 9.37 18.73 -1.46
C PRO A 132 8.83 19.77 -0.46
N LYS A 133 9.73 20.32 0.36
CA LYS A 133 9.43 21.36 1.37
C LYS A 133 8.76 22.61 0.80
N ALA A 134 8.99 22.93 -0.47
CA ALA A 134 8.31 24.02 -1.17
C ALA A 134 6.77 23.93 -1.13
N MET A 135 6.23 22.73 -0.90
CA MET A 135 4.79 22.47 -0.76
C MET A 135 4.40 22.13 0.69
N GLU A 136 5.15 22.62 1.68
CA GLU A 136 4.95 22.34 3.11
C GLU A 136 4.99 20.83 3.43
N ASN A 137 5.74 20.04 2.66
CA ASN A 137 5.78 18.57 2.75
C ASN A 137 4.39 17.90 2.59
N SER A 138 3.45 18.56 1.90
CA SER A 138 2.12 18.02 1.63
C SER A 138 2.09 17.27 0.30
N SER A 139 2.05 15.94 0.37
CA SER A 139 1.81 15.04 -0.76
C SER A 139 0.53 15.38 -1.49
N ARG A 140 -0.55 15.71 -0.77
CA ARG A 140 -1.81 16.14 -1.37
C ARG A 140 -1.63 17.37 -2.26
N ARG A 141 -0.97 18.42 -1.75
CA ARG A 141 -0.77 19.65 -2.53
C ARG A 141 0.21 19.43 -3.66
N PHE A 142 1.29 18.69 -3.44
CA PHE A 142 2.31 18.42 -4.45
C PHE A 142 1.77 17.59 -5.63
N LEU A 143 1.04 16.51 -5.34
CA LEU A 143 0.43 15.66 -6.36
C LEU A 143 -0.79 16.34 -6.99
N GLY A 144 -1.60 17.03 -6.18
CA GLY A 144 -2.75 17.80 -6.66
C GLY A 144 -2.40 19.01 -7.53
N SER A 145 -1.16 19.51 -7.48
CA SER A 145 -0.71 20.60 -8.34
C SER A 145 -0.23 20.14 -9.72
N LYS A 146 -0.21 18.83 -10.01
CA LYS A 146 0.22 18.32 -11.32
C LYS A 146 -0.91 18.45 -12.34
N GLU A 147 -0.53 18.62 -13.60
CA GLU A 147 -1.49 18.56 -14.70
C GLU A 147 -2.13 17.17 -14.76
N ARG A 148 -3.41 17.11 -15.13
CA ARG A 148 -4.17 15.85 -15.22
C ARG A 148 -3.65 14.90 -16.30
N THR A 149 -2.78 15.39 -17.18
CA THR A 149 -2.08 14.62 -18.23
C THR A 149 -0.85 13.87 -17.70
N ILE A 150 -0.40 14.16 -16.47
CA ILE A 150 0.74 13.48 -15.86
C ILE A 150 0.28 12.15 -15.26
N GLU A 151 0.82 11.06 -15.76
CA GLU A 151 0.48 9.70 -15.31
C GLU A 151 1.41 9.18 -14.19
N MET A 152 2.61 9.76 -14.06
CA MET A 152 3.62 9.30 -13.12
C MET A 152 4.51 10.46 -12.65
N VAL A 153 4.76 10.50 -11.34
CA VAL A 153 5.80 11.33 -10.74
C VAL A 153 6.90 10.43 -10.22
N ARG A 154 8.15 10.75 -10.57
CA ARG A 154 9.33 10.06 -10.03
C ARG A 154 9.88 10.86 -8.86
N LEU A 155 10.03 10.20 -7.72
CA LEU A 155 10.71 10.72 -6.56
C LEU A 155 12.08 10.06 -6.46
N TRP A 156 13.06 10.78 -5.95
CA TRP A 156 14.38 10.22 -5.69
C TRP A 156 14.29 9.30 -4.48
N ASN A 157 14.80 8.08 -4.62
CA ASN A 157 14.99 7.19 -3.48
C ASN A 157 16.18 7.72 -2.67
N TYR A 158 15.91 8.11 -1.43
CA TYR A 158 16.94 8.47 -0.46
C TYR A 158 16.98 7.37 0.58
N GLU A 159 17.84 6.39 0.36
CA GLU A 159 18.18 5.43 1.42
C GLU A 159 18.98 6.17 2.49
N ALA A 160 18.43 6.21 3.71
CA ALA A 160 19.14 6.72 4.88
C ALA A 160 19.60 5.51 5.70
N VAL A 161 20.91 5.27 5.71
CA VAL A 161 21.52 4.34 6.67
C VAL A 161 21.93 5.19 7.88
N PRO A 162 21.58 4.79 9.12
CA PRO A 162 22.04 5.52 10.30
C PRO A 162 23.57 5.62 10.31
N GLU A 163 24.10 6.81 10.57
CA GLU A 163 25.55 7.04 10.64
C GLU A 163 26.20 6.29 11.82
N SER A 164 25.42 5.97 12.84
CA SER A 164 25.80 5.12 13.98
C SER A 164 24.59 4.32 14.48
N MET A 165 24.83 3.07 14.86
CA MET A 165 23.83 2.22 15.54
C MET A 165 23.82 2.43 17.07
N ASP A 166 24.79 3.19 17.59
CA ASP A 166 24.89 3.51 19.01
C ASP A 166 23.97 4.70 19.33
N CYS A 167 22.89 4.43 20.06
CA CYS A 167 22.00 5.42 20.66
C CYS A 167 22.08 5.41 22.19
#